data_AF-A0A816VE37-F1
#
_entry.id   AF-A0A816VE37-F1
#
_cell.length_a   1.000
_cell.length_b   1.000
_cell.length_c   1.000
_cell.angle_alpha   90.00
_cell.angle_beta   90.00
_cell.angle_gamma   90.00
#
_symmetry.space_group_name_H-M   'P 1'
#
loop_
_entity.id
_entity.type
_entity.pdbx_description
1 polymer ?
#
loop_
_entity_poly.entity_id
_entity_poly.type
_entity_poly.pdbx_seq_one_letter_code
_entity_poly.pdbx_strand_id
1 'polypeptide(L)'
;MEVPILKELEINTKVAEANIVAKPIFHKAKKLLPGGGAYGTGRRKNSIARVWVKPGKGVVTVNKRDMSDYFSRESYRKLILQPFTDTNTSGQYDVICTTKGGGTTGQAGAIIHGIARALDCISEDFHAILRKNGFLTRDSRVVERKKYGKRKARKSTQFSKR
;
A
#
# COMPACT_ATOMS: atom_id res chain seq x y z
N MET A 1 54.50 28.41 -11.74
CA MET A 1 53.37 29.10 -11.08
C MET A 1 52.14 28.24 -11.29
N GLU A 2 52.03 27.19 -10.48
CA GLU A 2 50.92 26.23 -10.55
C GLU A 2 49.85 26.63 -9.56
N VAL A 3 48.62 26.55 -10.04
CA VAL A 3 47.44 27.22 -9.51
C VAL A 3 46.88 26.42 -8.32
N PRO A 4 46.82 26.96 -7.09
CA PRO A 4 46.35 26.24 -5.89
C PRO A 4 44.85 25.90 -5.89
N ILE A 5 44.11 26.26 -6.94
CA ILE A 5 42.64 26.19 -7.01
C ILE A 5 42.12 24.74 -7.16
N LEU A 6 42.92 23.84 -7.74
CA LEU A 6 42.48 22.44 -7.97
C LEU A 6 42.50 21.59 -6.69
N LYS A 7 43.28 21.96 -5.68
CA LYS A 7 43.35 21.22 -4.40
C LYS A 7 42.21 21.57 -3.45
N GLU A 8 41.56 22.73 -3.64
CA GLU A 8 40.41 23.17 -2.85
C GLU A 8 39.07 22.58 -3.34
N LEU A 9 38.97 22.21 -4.63
CA LEU A 9 37.76 21.59 -5.19
C LEU A 9 37.60 20.10 -4.81
N GLU A 10 38.69 19.38 -4.55
CA GLU A 10 38.65 17.98 -4.09
C GLU A 10 38.22 17.85 -2.62
N ILE A 11 38.49 18.88 -1.80
CA ILE A 11 38.10 18.88 -0.38
C ILE A 11 36.61 19.19 -0.25
N ASN A 12 36.08 20.11 -1.06
CA ASN A 12 34.65 20.45 -1.05
C ASN A 12 33.74 19.36 -1.63
N THR A 13 34.26 18.50 -2.52
CA THR A 13 33.50 17.36 -3.06
C THR A 13 33.44 16.18 -2.07
N LYS A 14 34.49 15.94 -1.27
CA LYS A 14 34.46 14.92 -0.20
C LYS A 14 33.60 15.31 1.00
N VAL A 15 33.47 16.59 1.33
CA VAL A 15 32.63 17.07 2.43
C VAL A 15 31.13 17.00 2.08
N ALA A 16 30.78 16.96 0.79
CA ALA A 16 29.39 16.87 0.33
C ALA A 16 28.78 15.45 0.47
N GLU A 17 29.59 14.38 0.39
CA GLU A 17 29.10 13.00 0.50
C GLU A 17 28.87 12.56 1.96
N ALA A 18 29.54 13.21 2.92
CA ALA A 18 29.49 12.84 4.34
C ALA A 18 28.31 13.45 5.12
N ASN A 19 27.56 14.40 4.54
CA ASN A 19 26.55 15.21 5.24
C ASN A 19 25.12 15.06 4.71
N ILE A 20 24.75 13.90 4.16
CA ILE A 20 23.34 13.49 4.15
C ILE A 20 23.04 12.91 5.53
N VAL A 21 22.85 13.83 6.47
CA VAL A 21 22.40 13.56 7.83
C VAL A 21 21.09 12.79 7.75
N ALA A 22 21.20 11.47 7.91
CA ALA A 22 20.07 10.60 8.16
C ALA A 22 19.36 11.13 9.42
N LYS A 23 18.26 11.87 9.22
CA LYS A 23 17.24 12.03 10.27
C LYS A 23 16.96 10.63 10.80
N PRO A 24 16.84 10.44 12.13
CA PRO A 24 16.49 9.14 12.67
C PRO A 24 15.18 8.72 11.98
N ILE A 25 15.27 7.71 11.12
CA ILE A 25 14.11 7.06 10.56
C ILE A 25 13.42 6.52 11.81
N PHE A 26 12.25 7.05 12.12
CA PHE A 26 11.51 6.66 13.31
C PHE A 26 11.20 5.16 13.19
N HIS A 27 12.06 4.30 13.74
CA HIS A 27 11.97 2.86 13.63
C HIS A 27 10.72 2.41 14.38
N LYS A 28 9.63 2.28 13.64
CA LYS A 28 8.37 1.81 14.19
C LYS A 28 8.59 0.34 14.53
N ALA A 29 8.64 0.03 15.82
CA ALA A 29 8.86 -1.34 16.31
C ALA A 29 7.98 -2.34 15.54
N LYS A 30 8.64 -3.25 14.80
CA LYS A 30 7.98 -4.24 13.95
C LYS A 30 7.20 -5.22 14.81
N LYS A 31 5.89 -5.27 14.61
CA LYS A 31 5.03 -6.30 15.21
C LYS A 31 4.99 -7.52 14.30
N LEU A 32 6.09 -8.26 14.27
CA LEU A 32 6.16 -9.57 13.60
C LEU A 32 5.42 -10.61 14.45
N LEU A 33 4.74 -11.53 13.79
CA LEU A 33 4.13 -12.69 14.42
C LEU A 33 5.22 -13.72 14.74
N PRO A 34 5.02 -14.56 15.77
CA PRO A 34 5.89 -15.72 16.00
C PRO A 34 5.92 -16.59 14.73
N GLY A 35 7.11 -16.77 14.14
CA GLY A 35 7.30 -17.45 12.84
C GLY A 35 7.57 -16.53 11.63
N GLY A 36 7.90 -15.26 11.85
CA GLY A 36 8.36 -14.36 10.76
C GLY A 36 7.24 -13.85 9.84
N GLY A 37 5.98 -14.09 10.19
CA GLY A 37 4.84 -13.56 9.45
C GLY A 37 4.52 -12.11 9.83
N ALA A 38 3.94 -11.36 8.90
CA ALA A 38 3.49 -10.00 9.14
C ALA A 38 1.96 -9.88 9.06
N TYR A 39 1.41 -8.97 9.86
CA TYR A 39 -0.02 -8.68 9.89
C TYR A 39 -0.31 -7.30 9.31
N GLY A 40 -1.21 -7.26 8.33
CA GLY A 40 -1.66 -6.05 7.67
C GLY A 40 -3.17 -5.86 7.79
N THR A 41 -3.60 -4.62 7.99
CA THR A 41 -5.03 -4.27 7.92
C THR A 41 -5.28 -3.25 6.82
N GLY A 42 -6.22 -3.58 5.95
CA GLY A 42 -6.61 -2.75 4.82
C GLY A 42 -8.06 -2.33 4.89
N ARG A 43 -8.38 -1.11 4.45
CA ARG A 43 -9.75 -0.58 4.42
C ARG A 43 -9.98 0.27 3.18
N ARG A 44 -11.09 0.05 2.48
CA ARG A 44 -11.55 0.88 1.34
C ARG A 44 -13.06 0.89 1.29
N LYS A 45 -13.67 2.08 1.24
CA LYS A 45 -15.13 2.26 1.37
C LYS A 45 -15.61 1.51 2.64
N ASN A 46 -16.53 0.55 2.49
CA ASN A 46 -17.07 -0.28 3.57
C ASN A 46 -16.34 -1.64 3.71
N SER A 47 -15.28 -1.87 2.94
CA SER A 47 -14.58 -3.16 2.90
C SER A 47 -13.41 -3.14 3.87
N ILE A 48 -13.30 -4.19 4.67
CA ILE A 48 -12.21 -4.40 5.63
C ILE A 48 -11.49 -5.70 5.25
N ALA A 49 -10.17 -5.62 5.13
CA ALA A 49 -9.29 -6.75 4.86
C ALA A 49 -8.33 -6.95 6.04
N ARG A 50 -8.29 -8.17 6.56
CA ARG A 50 -7.25 -8.64 7.49
C ARG A 50 -6.35 -9.56 6.68
N VAL A 51 -5.06 -9.23 6.65
CA VAL A 51 -4.09 -9.90 5.79
C VAL A 51 -2.96 -10.43 6.66
N TRP A 52 -2.62 -11.70 6.44
CA TRP A 52 -1.47 -12.36 7.03
C TRP A 52 -0.54 -12.73 5.89
N VAL A 53 0.70 -12.27 5.99
CA VAL A 53 1.75 -12.57 5.02
C VAL A 53 2.76 -13.47 5.71
N LYS A 54 3.13 -14.57 5.07
CA LYS A 54 4.13 -15.52 5.55
C LYS A 54 5.14 -15.78 4.43
N PRO A 55 6.43 -16.03 4.73
CA PRO A 55 7.36 -16.50 3.70
C PRO A 55 6.88 -17.87 3.17
N GLY A 56 6.87 -18.05 1.84
CA GLY A 56 6.23 -19.21 1.21
C GLY A 56 6.36 -19.25 -0.32
N LYS A 57 5.39 -19.90 -0.99
CA LYS A 57 5.43 -20.22 -2.43
C LYS A 57 4.68 -19.21 -3.33
N GLY A 58 4.15 -18.11 -2.78
CA GLY A 58 3.39 -17.12 -3.55
C GLY A 58 1.89 -17.40 -3.65
N VAL A 59 1.34 -18.29 -2.81
CA VAL A 59 -0.08 -18.66 -2.87
C VAL A 59 -0.93 -17.60 -2.18
N VAL A 60 -1.92 -17.06 -2.90
CA VAL A 60 -2.85 -16.05 -2.39
C VAL A 60 -4.23 -16.65 -2.19
N THR A 61 -4.65 -16.76 -0.92
CA THR A 61 -5.98 -17.26 -0.53
C THR A 61 -6.85 -16.14 0.05
N VAL A 62 -8.11 -16.08 -0.41
CA VAL A 62 -9.12 -15.07 -0.05
C VAL A 62 -10.34 -15.76 0.53
N ASN A 63 -10.63 -15.54 1.81
CA ASN A 63 -11.80 -16.15 2.49
C ASN A 63 -11.92 -17.67 2.26
N LYS A 64 -10.78 -18.39 2.37
CA LYS A 64 -10.67 -19.85 2.16
C LYS A 64 -10.88 -20.33 0.71
N ARG A 65 -10.90 -19.42 -0.26
CA ARG A 65 -10.94 -19.73 -1.70
C ARG A 65 -9.71 -19.15 -2.38
N ASP A 66 -9.35 -19.68 -3.54
CA ASP A 66 -8.24 -19.16 -4.33
C ASP A 66 -8.56 -17.78 -4.91
N MET A 67 -7.51 -16.99 -5.16
CA MET A 67 -7.66 -15.65 -5.74
C MET A 67 -8.34 -15.67 -7.11
N SER A 68 -8.11 -16.72 -7.90
CA SER A 68 -8.77 -16.93 -9.19
C SER A 68 -10.28 -17.03 -9.04
N ASP A 69 -10.73 -17.81 -8.08
CA ASP A 69 -12.15 -18.16 -7.94
C ASP A 69 -12.92 -17.05 -7.27
N TYR A 70 -12.28 -16.31 -6.37
CA TYR A 70 -12.90 -15.19 -5.67
C TYR A 70 -13.06 -13.95 -6.57
N PHE A 71 -12.06 -13.64 -7.38
CA PHE A 71 -12.08 -12.49 -8.28
C PHE A 71 -12.23 -12.95 -9.72
N SER A 72 -13.43 -12.82 -10.29
CA SER A 72 -13.71 -13.20 -11.67
C SER A 72 -12.93 -12.38 -12.70
N ARG A 73 -12.67 -11.10 -12.42
CA ARG A 73 -11.92 -10.19 -13.31
C ARG A 73 -10.42 -10.27 -13.05
N GLU A 74 -9.66 -10.49 -14.12
CA GLU A 74 -8.19 -10.51 -14.09
C GLU A 74 -7.58 -9.18 -13.64
N SER A 75 -8.21 -8.04 -13.95
CA SER A 75 -7.73 -6.71 -13.54
C SER A 75 -7.55 -6.59 -12.02
N TYR A 76 -8.43 -7.21 -11.23
CA TYR A 76 -8.31 -7.18 -9.76
C TYR A 76 -7.20 -8.11 -9.26
N ARG A 77 -6.99 -9.25 -9.93
CA ARG A 77 -5.90 -10.18 -9.63
C ARG A 77 -4.54 -9.50 -9.83
N LYS A 78 -4.36 -8.83 -10.98
CA LYS A 78 -3.15 -8.05 -11.28
C LYS A 78 -2.90 -6.95 -10.25
N LEU A 79 -3.95 -6.22 -9.87
CA LEU A 79 -3.83 -5.13 -8.90
C LEU A 79 -3.42 -5.63 -7.50
N ILE A 80 -3.90 -6.80 -7.08
CA ILE A 80 -3.51 -7.43 -5.79
C ILE A 80 -2.04 -7.86 -5.80
N LEU A 81 -1.51 -8.28 -6.96
CA LEU A 81 -0.12 -8.70 -7.12
C LEU A 81 0.86 -7.53 -7.27
N GLN A 82 0.38 -6.34 -7.63
CA GLN A 82 1.20 -5.14 -7.85
C GLN A 82 2.18 -4.77 -6.72
N PRO A 83 1.82 -4.79 -5.42
CA PRO A 83 2.79 -4.51 -4.36
C PRO A 83 3.96 -5.51 -4.32
N PHE A 84 3.77 -6.75 -4.78
CA PHE A 84 4.84 -7.74 -4.88
C PHE A 84 5.72 -7.53 -6.11
N THR A 85 5.14 -7.09 -7.24
CA THR A 85 5.92 -6.75 -8.43
C THR A 85 6.81 -5.55 -8.15
N ASP A 86 6.29 -4.52 -7.48
CA ASP A 86 7.02 -3.28 -7.25
C ASP A 86 8.16 -3.44 -6.24
N THR A 87 8.02 -4.39 -5.32
CA THR A 87 9.07 -4.74 -4.34
C THR A 87 10.00 -5.85 -4.85
N ASN A 88 9.81 -6.37 -6.07
CA ASN A 88 10.52 -7.53 -6.61
C ASN A 88 10.47 -8.77 -5.71
N THR A 89 9.38 -8.95 -4.96
CA THR A 89 9.16 -10.08 -4.04
C THR A 89 8.11 -11.08 -4.53
N SER A 90 7.83 -11.05 -5.84
CA SER A 90 6.90 -12.00 -6.47
C SER A 90 7.31 -13.45 -6.20
N GLY A 91 6.40 -14.23 -5.65
CA GLY A 91 6.60 -15.67 -5.38
C GLY A 91 7.30 -16.00 -4.05
N GLN A 92 7.70 -15.00 -3.26
CA GLN A 92 8.40 -15.24 -1.98
C GLN A 92 7.46 -15.36 -0.77
N TYR A 93 6.23 -14.87 -0.90
CA TYR A 93 5.31 -14.74 0.22
C TYR A 93 3.94 -15.36 -0.08
N ASP A 94 3.46 -16.18 0.84
CA ASP A 94 2.07 -16.64 0.87
C ASP A 94 1.20 -15.61 1.58
N VAL A 95 0.00 -15.41 1.04
CA VAL A 95 -0.96 -14.44 1.57
C VAL A 95 -2.24 -15.16 1.94
N ILE A 96 -2.62 -15.04 3.21
CA ILE A 96 -3.92 -15.45 3.71
C ILE A 96 -4.68 -14.19 4.04
N CYS A 97 -5.81 -13.95 3.37
CA CYS A 97 -6.63 -12.79 3.65
C CYS A 97 -8.07 -13.16 3.99
N THR A 98 -8.60 -12.46 4.99
CA THR A 98 -10.01 -12.49 5.36
C THR A 98 -10.62 -11.13 5.08
N THR A 99 -11.64 -11.08 4.24
CA THR A 99 -12.34 -9.83 3.89
C THR A 99 -13.79 -9.85 4.35
N LYS A 100 -14.28 -8.70 4.82
CA LYS A 100 -15.67 -8.50 5.24
C LYS A 100 -16.20 -7.16 4.72
N GLY A 101 -17.47 -7.14 4.34
CA GLY A 101 -18.18 -5.95 3.87
C GLY A 101 -17.82 -5.49 2.45
N GLY A 102 -18.53 -4.47 1.99
CA GLY A 102 -18.32 -3.85 0.67
C GLY A 102 -18.70 -4.76 -0.51
N GLY A 103 -17.97 -4.62 -1.61
CA GLY A 103 -18.09 -5.46 -2.81
C GLY A 103 -16.70 -5.76 -3.39
N THR A 104 -16.63 -6.56 -4.45
CA THR A 104 -15.36 -7.10 -5.00
C THR A 104 -14.30 -6.03 -5.26
N THR A 105 -14.69 -4.89 -5.86
CA THR A 105 -13.77 -3.77 -6.14
C THR A 105 -13.24 -3.08 -4.87
N GLY A 106 -14.08 -2.93 -3.87
CA GLY A 106 -13.70 -2.36 -2.58
C GLY A 106 -12.80 -3.31 -1.81
N GLN A 107 -13.10 -4.61 -1.86
CA GLN A 107 -12.33 -5.66 -1.21
C GLN A 107 -10.93 -5.80 -1.83
N ALA A 108 -10.80 -5.80 -3.17
CA ALA A 108 -9.50 -5.84 -3.83
C ALA A 108 -8.61 -4.67 -3.38
N GLY A 109 -9.14 -3.44 -3.40
CA GLY A 109 -8.41 -2.26 -2.92
C GLY A 109 -8.07 -2.30 -1.43
N ALA A 110 -8.91 -2.92 -0.60
CA ALA A 110 -8.59 -3.15 0.80
C ALA A 110 -7.47 -4.19 0.97
N ILE A 111 -7.47 -5.27 0.20
CA ILE A 111 -6.42 -6.31 0.23
C ILE A 111 -5.07 -5.70 -0.13
N ILE A 112 -4.99 -4.89 -1.19
CA ILE A 112 -3.75 -4.23 -1.64
C ILE A 112 -3.14 -3.39 -0.52
N HIS A 113 -3.96 -2.55 0.13
CA HIS A 113 -3.50 -1.74 1.25
C HIS A 113 -3.07 -2.59 2.44
N GLY A 114 -3.72 -3.74 2.67
CA GLY A 114 -3.35 -4.70 3.70
C GLY A 114 -2.00 -5.37 3.43
N ILE A 115 -1.77 -5.82 2.19
CA ILE A 115 -0.50 -6.43 1.77
C ILE A 115 0.65 -5.43 1.91
N ALA A 116 0.48 -4.21 1.42
CA ALA A 116 1.52 -3.18 1.52
C ALA A 116 1.92 -2.90 2.97
N ARG A 117 0.95 -2.82 3.89
CA ARG A 117 1.24 -2.63 5.32
C ARG A 117 1.91 -3.85 5.96
N ALA A 118 1.64 -5.06 5.47
CA ALA A 118 2.32 -6.25 5.94
C ALA A 118 3.77 -6.28 5.44
N LEU A 119 4.02 -5.97 4.17
CA LEU A 119 5.37 -5.89 3.58
C LEU A 119 6.24 -4.83 4.27
N ASP A 120 5.67 -3.65 4.54
CA ASP A 120 6.29 -2.57 5.32
C ASP A 120 6.74 -3.02 6.72
N CYS A 121 6.01 -3.96 7.33
CA CYS A 121 6.39 -4.55 8.60
C CYS A 121 7.47 -5.64 8.47
N ILE A 122 7.75 -6.17 7.28
CA ILE A 122 8.78 -7.20 7.06
C ILE A 122 10.14 -6.56 6.84
N SER A 123 10.27 -5.63 5.89
CA SER A 123 11.48 -4.83 5.66
C SER A 123 11.15 -3.34 5.60
N GLU A 124 12.03 -2.51 6.17
CA GLU A 124 11.92 -1.05 6.10
C GLU A 124 12.30 -0.51 4.72
N ASP A 125 13.09 -1.26 3.94
CA ASP A 125 13.53 -0.88 2.59
C ASP A 125 12.34 -0.72 1.62
N PHE A 126 11.29 -1.51 1.85
CA PHE A 126 10.07 -1.47 1.03
C PHE A 126 9.23 -0.22 1.29
N HIS A 127 9.43 0.49 2.41
CA HIS A 127 8.62 1.65 2.78
C HIS A 127 8.65 2.73 1.70
N ALA A 128 9.86 3.09 1.24
CA ALA A 128 10.05 4.16 0.28
C ALA A 128 9.37 3.84 -1.07
N ILE A 129 9.51 2.61 -1.55
CA ILE A 129 8.93 2.13 -2.81
C ILE A 129 7.40 2.11 -2.71
N LEU A 130 6.86 1.49 -1.65
CA LEU A 130 5.41 1.36 -1.45
C LEU A 130 4.72 2.70 -1.22
N ARG A 131 5.42 3.66 -0.60
CA ARG A 131 4.93 5.03 -0.41
C ARG A 131 4.91 5.79 -1.73
N LYS A 132 5.97 5.69 -2.53
CA LYS A 132 6.07 6.33 -3.85
C LYS A 132 4.95 5.86 -4.79
N ASN A 133 4.63 4.58 -4.77
CA ASN A 133 3.57 3.99 -5.59
C ASN A 133 2.15 4.15 -4.99
N GLY A 134 2.04 4.73 -3.79
CA GLY A 134 0.76 5.12 -3.18
C GLY A 134 0.00 4.00 -2.46
N PHE A 135 0.59 2.82 -2.22
CA PHE A 135 -0.11 1.70 -1.56
C PHE A 135 -0.30 1.89 -0.05
N LEU A 136 0.56 2.68 0.58
CA LEU A 136 0.47 2.99 2.02
C LEU A 136 -0.58 4.07 2.33
N THR A 137 -1.10 4.76 1.32
CA THR A 137 -2.16 5.75 1.49
C THR A 137 -3.51 5.05 1.51
N ARG A 138 -4.25 5.21 2.61
CA ARG A 138 -5.63 4.73 2.68
C ARG A 138 -6.53 5.57 1.76
N ASP A 139 -7.25 4.92 0.84
CA ASP A 139 -8.30 5.59 0.08
C ASP A 139 -9.49 5.94 0.99
N SER A 140 -9.65 7.24 1.27
CA SER A 140 -10.66 7.79 2.18
C SER A 140 -12.05 7.95 1.55
N ARG A 141 -12.22 7.67 0.25
CA ARG A 141 -13.49 7.87 -0.44
C ARG A 141 -14.60 7.00 0.16
N VAL A 142 -15.70 7.65 0.53
CA VAL A 142 -16.94 7.03 1.05
C VAL A 142 -18.13 7.58 0.28
N VAL A 143 -19.21 6.81 0.19
CA VAL A 143 -20.46 7.27 -0.42
C VAL A 143 -21.06 8.38 0.43
N GLU A 144 -21.24 9.56 -0.16
CA GLU A 144 -21.92 10.67 0.49
C GLU A 144 -23.36 10.29 0.85
N ARG A 145 -23.81 10.72 2.04
CA ARG A 145 -25.21 10.55 2.45
C ARG A 145 -26.17 11.31 1.53
N LYS A 146 -27.43 10.87 1.49
CA LYS A 146 -28.52 11.65 0.90
C LYS A 146 -28.71 12.95 1.69
N LYS A 147 -28.78 14.08 0.97
CA LYS A 147 -29.12 15.40 1.54
C LYS A 147 -30.61 15.63 1.41
N TYR A 148 -31.22 16.33 2.38
CA TYR A 148 -32.63 16.71 2.32
C TYR A 148 -32.88 17.61 1.10
N GLY A 149 -34.08 17.56 0.54
CA GLY A 149 -34.43 18.31 -0.68
C GLY A 149 -33.74 17.84 -1.97
N LYS A 150 -32.90 16.79 -1.93
CA LYS A 150 -32.22 16.24 -3.11
C LYS A 150 -32.62 14.78 -3.37
N ARG A 151 -32.63 14.38 -4.64
CA ARG A 151 -32.94 12.99 -5.05
C ARG A 151 -31.80 12.02 -4.66
N LYS A 152 -30.54 12.49 -4.69
CA LYS A 152 -29.33 11.75 -4.23
C LYS A 152 -28.41 12.70 -3.46
N ALA A 153 -27.14 12.33 -3.24
CA ALA A 153 -26.17 13.18 -2.53
C ALA A 153 -26.04 14.60 -3.13
N ARG A 154 -25.98 14.71 -4.46
CA ARG A 154 -25.85 15.99 -5.18
C ARG A 154 -26.96 16.28 -6.19
N LYS A 155 -27.62 15.25 -6.74
CA LYS A 155 -28.69 15.37 -7.76
C LYS A 155 -29.90 16.11 -7.18
N SER A 156 -30.05 17.38 -7.55
CA SER A 156 -31.23 18.19 -7.27
C SER A 156 -32.37 17.83 -8.22
N THR A 157 -33.58 18.25 -7.86
CA THR A 157 -34.69 18.39 -8.81
C THR A 157 -34.40 19.54 -9.77
N GLN A 158 -35.11 19.56 -10.90
CA GLN A 158 -35.09 20.71 -11.81
C GLN A 158 -35.66 21.94 -11.07
N PHE A 159 -34.96 23.07 -11.16
CA PHE A 159 -35.37 24.32 -10.55
C PHE A 159 -36.05 25.21 -11.59
N SER A 160 -37.23 25.76 -11.28
CA SER A 160 -37.86 26.82 -12.07
C SER A 160 -37.64 28.15 -11.36
N LYS A 161 -37.15 29.16 -12.12
CA LYS A 161 -36.84 30.51 -11.61
C LYS A 161 -38.00 31.50 -11.71
N ARG A 162 -39.02 31.16 -12.49
CA ARG A 162 -40.15 32.04 -12.84
C ARG A 162 -41.05 32.30 -11.65
#